data_AF-A0A949I9D5-F1
#
_entry.id   AF-A0A949I9D5-F1
#
_cell.length_a   1.000
_cell.length_b   1.000
_cell.length_c   1.000
_cell.angle_alpha   90.00
_cell.angle_beta   90.00
_cell.angle_gamma   90.00
#
_symmetry.space_group_name_H-M   'P 1'
#
loop_
_entity.id
_entity.type
_entity.pdbx_description
1 polymer ?
#
loop_
_entity_poly.entity_id
_entity_poly.type
_entity_poly.pdbx_seq_one_letter_code
_entity_poly.pdbx_strand_id
1 'polypeptide(L)'
;MATKRPKGLGRGLDALLGGNDDSASAGTPPGAPTSLKLTQLRAGKYQPRTRMDEGALYELAESIKSQGVMQPILVRPVPDAAEQYEIIAGERRFRAARLAGLDEVPVLVKPVSDDNAAIMALIENIQREDLNPLEEAQGIERLVSEFKLTHEQAAQAVGRSR
;
A
#
# COMPACT_ATOMS: atom_id res chain seq x y z
N MET A 1 5.65 -29.57 12.87
CA MET A 1 4.68 -28.51 13.23
C MET A 1 4.90 -27.34 12.27
N ALA A 2 4.07 -27.20 11.24
CA ALA A 2 4.22 -26.18 10.21
C ALA A 2 3.25 -25.03 10.47
N THR A 3 3.78 -23.84 10.73
CA THR A 3 3.00 -22.62 10.95
C THR A 3 2.48 -22.09 9.61
N LYS A 4 1.16 -22.04 9.48
CA LYS A 4 0.44 -21.54 8.31
C LYS A 4 0.65 -20.03 8.21
N ARG A 5 1.33 -19.55 7.16
CA ARG A 5 1.53 -18.12 6.88
C ARG A 5 0.17 -17.47 6.55
N PRO A 6 -0.09 -16.22 6.98
CA PRO A 6 -1.34 -15.53 6.66
C PRO A 6 -1.47 -15.37 5.14
N LYS A 7 -2.65 -15.77 4.66
CA LYS A 7 -3.04 -15.87 3.26
C LYS A 7 -3.07 -14.45 2.68
N GLY A 8 -2.22 -14.20 1.69
CA GLY A 8 -2.07 -12.90 1.03
C GLY A 8 -3.37 -12.36 0.41
N LEU A 9 -3.33 -11.06 0.11
CA LEU A 9 -4.36 -10.26 -0.57
C LEU A 9 -5.25 -11.10 -1.50
N GLY A 10 -6.57 -10.98 -1.31
CA GLY A 10 -7.58 -11.82 -1.92
C GLY A 10 -7.41 -12.02 -3.43
N ARG A 11 -7.67 -13.26 -3.86
CA ARG A 11 -7.57 -13.79 -5.25
C ARG A 11 -8.25 -12.96 -6.35
N GLY A 12 -9.00 -11.91 -6.01
CA GLY A 12 -9.63 -11.01 -6.99
C GLY A 12 -8.75 -9.87 -7.47
N LEU A 13 -7.75 -9.46 -6.69
CA LEU A 13 -6.85 -8.36 -7.07
C LEU A 13 -5.92 -8.75 -8.21
N ASP A 14 -5.49 -10.01 -8.27
CA ASP A 14 -4.67 -10.59 -9.35
C ASP A 14 -5.38 -10.51 -10.71
N ALA A 15 -6.70 -10.73 -10.75
CA ALA A 15 -7.48 -10.66 -11.98
C ALA A 15 -7.62 -9.21 -12.50
N LEU A 16 -7.60 -8.22 -11.61
CA LEU A 16 -7.69 -6.79 -11.95
C LEU A 16 -6.35 -6.18 -12.35
N LEU A 17 -5.25 -6.73 -11.84
CA LEU A 17 -3.88 -6.27 -12.09
C LEU A 17 -3.25 -6.83 -13.38
N GLY A 18 -4.03 -7.54 -14.20
CA GLY A 18 -3.59 -8.14 -15.45
C GLY A 18 -3.50 -9.64 -15.33
N GLY A 19 -4.60 -10.32 -15.69
CA GLY A 19 -4.58 -11.77 -15.92
C GLY A 19 -3.64 -12.11 -17.05
N ASN A 20 -2.41 -12.51 -16.71
CA ASN A 20 -1.62 -13.42 -17.50
C ASN A 20 -1.11 -14.50 -16.55
N ASP A 21 -1.72 -15.67 -16.69
CA ASP A 21 -1.38 -16.91 -16.02
C ASP A 21 0.04 -17.33 -16.48
N ASP A 22 1.06 -16.90 -15.74
CA ASP A 22 2.34 -17.62 -15.68
C ASP A 22 2.86 -17.58 -14.23
N SER A 23 2.48 -18.62 -13.50
CA SER A 23 3.29 -19.30 -12.50
C SER A 23 4.24 -18.45 -11.64
N ALA A 24 3.78 -18.17 -10.41
CA ALA A 24 4.60 -18.32 -9.21
C ALA A 24 5.98 -17.62 -9.18
N SER A 25 6.07 -16.30 -9.45
CA SER A 25 7.10 -15.37 -8.93
C SER A 25 6.98 -13.91 -9.44
N ALA A 26 5.83 -13.48 -9.98
CA ALA A 26 5.67 -12.12 -10.47
C ALA A 26 5.15 -11.17 -9.37
N GLY A 27 6.05 -10.52 -8.64
CA GLY A 27 5.64 -9.52 -7.64
C GLY A 27 6.74 -8.60 -7.13
N THR A 28 7.99 -9.02 -7.25
CA THR A 28 9.17 -8.22 -6.96
C THR A 28 10.11 -8.41 -8.15
N PRO A 29 10.55 -7.37 -8.87
CA PRO A 29 11.56 -7.54 -9.90
C PRO A 29 12.78 -8.26 -9.28
N PRO A 30 13.39 -9.25 -9.95
CA PRO A 30 14.57 -9.92 -9.41
C PRO A 30 15.66 -8.86 -9.14
N GLY A 31 16.05 -8.71 -7.87
CA GLY A 31 16.98 -7.66 -7.42
C GLY A 31 16.34 -6.36 -6.92
N ALA A 32 15.01 -6.28 -6.77
CA ALA A 32 14.40 -5.11 -6.16
C ALA A 32 14.85 -4.95 -4.70
N PRO A 33 15.16 -3.72 -4.26
CA PRO A 33 15.64 -3.47 -2.92
C PRO A 33 14.57 -3.88 -1.89
N THR A 34 14.99 -4.60 -0.86
CA THR A 34 14.17 -4.94 0.31
C THR A 34 14.23 -3.87 1.41
N SER A 35 15.19 -2.94 1.29
CA SER A 35 15.39 -1.77 2.14
C SER A 35 15.67 -0.56 1.25
N LEU A 36 15.09 0.60 1.58
CA LEU A 36 15.34 1.86 0.88
C LEU A 36 15.66 2.96 1.89
N LYS A 37 16.51 3.90 1.49
CA LYS A 37 16.75 5.12 2.25
C LYS A 37 15.48 5.97 2.27
N LEU A 38 15.22 6.63 3.40
CA LEU A 38 14.09 7.56 3.49
C LEU A 38 14.17 8.69 2.45
N THR A 39 15.38 9.06 2.03
CA THR A 39 15.62 10.09 0.99
C THR A 39 15.24 9.64 -0.42
N GLN A 40 15.13 8.34 -0.67
CA GLN A 40 14.70 7.76 -1.95
C GLN A 40 13.16 7.63 -2.03
N LEU A 41 12.46 7.82 -0.92
CA LEU A 41 11.01 7.68 -0.82
C LEU A 41 10.30 9.02 -0.93
N ARG A 42 9.23 9.04 -1.73
CA ARG A 42 8.32 10.18 -1.88
C ARG A 42 6.92 9.78 -1.41
N ALA A 43 6.24 10.75 -0.80
CA ALA A 43 4.84 10.59 -0.43
C ALA A 43 3.99 10.35 -1.69
N GLY A 44 3.05 9.39 -1.59
CA GLY A 44 2.12 9.10 -2.67
C GLY A 44 1.22 10.29 -3.04
N LYS A 45 0.98 10.48 -4.34
CA LYS A 45 0.11 11.54 -4.88
C LYS A 45 -1.35 11.45 -4.39
N TYR A 46 -1.80 10.25 -4.04
CA TYR A 46 -3.20 9.97 -3.69
C TYR A 46 -3.39 9.69 -2.19
N GLN A 47 -3.03 10.66 -1.34
CA GLN A 47 -3.22 10.54 0.11
C GLN A 47 -4.50 11.24 0.60
N PRO A 48 -5.54 10.47 1.01
CA PRO A 48 -6.78 11.06 1.52
C PRO A 48 -6.65 11.58 2.96
N ARG A 49 -5.71 11.07 3.78
CA ARG A 49 -5.56 11.53 5.18
C ARG A 49 -4.82 12.86 5.26
N THR A 50 -5.58 13.95 5.27
CA THR A 50 -5.07 15.32 5.45
C THR A 50 -4.73 15.65 6.92
N ARG A 51 -5.33 14.96 7.89
CA ARG A 51 -5.03 15.13 9.34
C ARG A 51 -4.56 13.80 9.93
N MET A 52 -3.33 13.80 10.42
CA MET A 52 -2.82 12.71 11.27
C MET A 52 -2.80 13.22 12.71
N ASP A 53 -3.30 12.39 13.63
CA ASP A 53 -3.10 12.63 15.05
C ASP A 53 -1.60 12.54 15.36
N GLU A 54 -1.02 13.65 15.82
CA GLU A 54 0.41 13.75 16.10
C GLU A 54 0.82 12.86 17.28
N GLY A 55 -0.04 12.71 18.30
CA GLY A 55 0.23 11.85 19.46
C GLY A 55 0.38 10.39 19.06
N ALA A 56 -0.58 9.87 18.30
CA ALA A 56 -0.53 8.49 17.78
C ALA A 56 0.64 8.27 16.80
N LEU A 57 1.14 9.33 16.15
CA LEU A 57 2.33 9.24 15.30
C LEU A 57 3.62 9.17 16.12
N TYR A 58 3.72 9.92 17.21
CA TYR A 58 4.85 9.86 18.15
C TYR A 58 4.94 8.51 18.86
N GLU A 59 3.81 7.95 19.31
CA GLU A 59 3.78 6.60 19.89
C GLU A 59 4.29 5.54 18.90
N LEU A 60 3.87 5.65 17.63
CA LEU A 60 4.35 4.76 16.58
C LEU A 60 5.85 4.97 16.31
N ALA A 61 6.35 6.20 16.38
CA ALA A 61 7.77 6.50 16.21
C ALA A 61 8.62 5.88 17.34
N GLU A 62 8.18 5.96 18.59
CA GLU A 62 8.86 5.32 19.73
C GLU A 62 8.85 3.78 19.61
N SER A 63 7.73 3.19 19.17
CA SER A 63 7.66 1.77 18.85
C SER A 63 8.63 1.37 17.73
N ILE A 64 8.66 2.14 16.64
CA ILE A 64 9.59 1.90 15.51
C ILE A 64 11.05 2.08 15.94
N LYS A 65 11.35 3.01 16.84
CA LYS A 65 12.72 3.22 17.35
C LYS A 65 13.22 2.02 18.15
N SER A 66 12.34 1.33 18.88
CA SER A 66 12.70 0.18 19.72
C SER A 66 12.69 -1.15 18.96
N GLN A 67 11.77 -1.34 18.01
CA GLN A 67 11.54 -2.64 17.35
C GLN A 67 11.81 -2.62 15.83
N GLY A 68 12.10 -1.45 15.27
CA GLY A 68 12.15 -1.25 13.83
C GLY A 68 10.77 -1.26 13.19
N VAL A 69 10.74 -1.15 11.87
CA VAL A 69 9.50 -1.20 11.09
C VAL A 69 9.13 -2.67 10.84
N MET A 70 8.12 -3.18 11.54
CA MET A 70 7.73 -4.60 11.43
C MET A 70 7.06 -4.96 10.09
N GLN A 71 6.26 -4.04 9.54
CA GLN A 71 5.59 -4.25 8.26
C GLN A 71 6.24 -3.38 7.18
N PRO A 72 6.68 -3.96 6.05
CA PRO A 72 7.34 -3.21 4.99
C PRO A 72 6.39 -2.22 4.31
N ILE A 73 6.95 -1.09 3.86
CA ILE A 73 6.22 -0.04 3.16
C ILE A 73 6.06 -0.45 1.69
N LEU A 74 4.84 -0.38 1.16
CA LEU A 74 4.58 -0.71 -0.24
C LEU A 74 4.92 0.48 -1.12
N VAL A 75 5.81 0.27 -2.09
CA VAL A 75 6.32 1.33 -2.96
C VAL A 75 6.33 0.90 -4.41
N ARG A 76 6.38 1.88 -5.32
CA ARG A 76 6.62 1.68 -6.75
C ARG A 76 7.78 2.53 -7.24
N PRO A 77 8.53 2.09 -8.26
CA PRO A 77 9.52 2.93 -8.91
C PRO A 77 8.84 4.13 -9.60
N VAL A 78 9.48 5.30 -9.55
CA VAL A 78 9.05 6.49 -10.28
C VAL A 78 9.59 6.43 -11.71
N PRO A 79 8.74 6.50 -12.76
CA PRO A 79 9.19 6.36 -14.15
C PRO A 79 10.26 7.37 -14.57
N ASP A 80 10.14 8.61 -14.11
CA ASP A 80 10.98 9.74 -14.51
C ASP A 80 12.14 10.05 -13.54
N ALA A 81 12.36 9.22 -12.52
CA ALA A 81 13.40 9.46 -11.52
C ALA A 81 14.08 8.15 -11.12
N ALA A 82 15.32 7.98 -11.60
CA ALA A 82 16.16 6.85 -11.24
C ALA A 82 16.35 6.78 -9.71
N GLU A 83 16.25 5.56 -9.17
CA GLU A 83 16.41 5.26 -7.74
C GLU A 83 15.42 5.99 -6.80
N GLN A 84 14.31 6.49 -7.33
CA GLN A 84 13.25 7.09 -6.54
C GLN A 84 11.98 6.26 -6.57
N TYR A 85 11.31 6.24 -5.43
CA TYR A 85 10.16 5.39 -5.20
C TYR A 85 9.02 6.20 -4.59
N GLU A 86 7.81 5.92 -5.04
CA GLU A 86 6.60 6.51 -4.50
C GLU A 86 5.91 5.53 -3.56
N ILE A 87 5.49 6.02 -2.40
CA ILE A 87 4.75 5.24 -1.40
C ILE A 87 3.32 5.03 -1.89
N ILE A 88 2.94 3.77 -2.06
CA ILE A 88 1.56 3.35 -2.32
C ILE A 88 0.80 3.20 -1.00
N ALA A 89 1.42 2.52 -0.02
CA ALA A 89 0.80 2.27 1.29
C ALA A 89 1.84 2.25 2.41
N GLY A 90 1.43 2.69 3.60
CA GLY A 90 2.31 2.75 4.78
C GLY A 90 2.87 4.14 5.10
N GLU A 91 2.24 5.22 4.63
CA GLU A 91 2.68 6.61 4.90
C GLU A 91 2.90 6.91 6.39
N ARG A 92 2.03 6.41 7.29
CA ARG A 92 2.21 6.59 8.74
C ARG A 92 3.51 5.97 9.24
N ARG A 93 3.87 4.79 8.72
CA ARG A 93 5.13 4.10 9.04
C ARG A 93 6.32 4.87 8.49
N PHE A 94 6.24 5.41 7.27
CA PHE A 94 7.26 6.27 6.69
C PHE A 94 7.53 7.51 7.57
N ARG A 95 6.47 8.25 7.94
CA ARG A 95 6.59 9.45 8.78
C ARG A 95 7.11 9.12 10.18
N ALA A 96 6.59 8.07 10.80
CA ALA A 96 7.04 7.64 12.11
C ALA A 96 8.50 7.16 12.08
N ALA A 97 8.95 6.48 11.02
CA ALA A 97 10.35 6.09 10.83
C ALA A 97 11.27 7.32 10.70
N ARG A 98 10.81 8.36 10.00
CA ARG A 98 11.53 9.64 9.91
C ARG A 98 11.62 10.35 11.27
N LEU A 99 10.54 10.33 12.06
CA LEU A 99 10.54 10.86 13.43
C LEU A 99 11.42 10.04 14.38
N ALA A 100 11.47 8.72 14.19
CA ALA A 100 12.32 7.80 14.94
C ALA A 100 13.82 7.97 14.61
N GLY A 101 14.16 8.70 13.55
CA GLY A 101 15.54 8.94 13.12
C GLY A 101 16.19 7.76 12.41
N LEU A 102 15.41 6.88 11.77
CA LEU A 102 15.94 5.81 10.94
C LEU A 102 16.50 6.37 9.63
N ASP A 103 17.57 5.79 9.10
CA ASP A 103 18.10 6.14 7.78
C ASP A 103 17.40 5.37 6.65
N GLU A 104 17.03 4.12 6.93
CA GLU A 104 16.44 3.19 5.96
C GLU A 104 15.23 2.46 6.54
N VAL A 105 14.35 2.02 5.66
CA VAL A 105 13.12 1.31 6.00
C VAL A 105 12.91 0.10 5.09
N PRO A 106 12.35 -1.01 5.62
CA PRO A 106 12.00 -2.16 4.82
C PRO A 106 10.85 -1.81 3.86
N VAL A 107 10.99 -2.23 2.61
CA VAL A 107 10.02 -1.94 1.54
C VAL A 107 9.64 -3.18 0.76
N LEU A 108 8.48 -3.10 0.12
CA LEU A 108 8.04 -4.03 -0.90
C LEU A 108 7.85 -3.24 -2.20
N VAL A 109 8.72 -3.48 -3.18
CA VAL A 109 8.66 -2.80 -4.49
C VAL A 109 7.72 -3.55 -5.41
N LYS A 110 6.63 -2.90 -5.83
CA LYS A 110 5.70 -3.43 -6.82
C LYS A 110 5.64 -2.50 -8.04
N PRO A 111 6.13 -2.93 -9.23
CA PRO A 111 6.05 -2.13 -10.44
C PRO A 111 4.60 -2.12 -10.95
N VAL A 112 3.88 -1.03 -10.66
CA VAL A 112 2.49 -0.82 -11.10
C VAL A 112 2.34 0.56 -11.75
N SER A 113 1.44 0.65 -12.74
CA SER A 113 1.06 1.92 -13.37
C SER A 113 0.45 2.89 -12.36
N ASP A 114 0.39 4.18 -12.74
CA ASP A 114 -0.23 5.25 -11.93
C ASP A 114 -1.65 4.91 -11.50
N ASP A 115 -2.46 4.44 -12.44
CA ASP A 115 -3.85 4.06 -12.17
C ASP A 115 -3.93 2.87 -11.21
N ASN A 116 -3.10 1.83 -11.42
CA ASN A 116 -3.08 0.66 -10.55
C ASN A 116 -2.57 1.00 -9.14
N ALA A 117 -1.60 1.89 -9.02
CA ALA A 117 -1.12 2.38 -7.73
C ALA A 117 -2.22 3.13 -6.98
N ALA A 118 -2.98 3.98 -7.67
CA ALA A 118 -4.08 4.73 -7.10
C ALA A 118 -5.24 3.81 -6.66
N ILE A 119 -5.59 2.80 -7.48
CA ILE A 119 -6.57 1.77 -7.15
C ILE A 119 -6.13 1.01 -5.89
N MET A 120 -4.87 0.56 -5.83
CA MET A 120 -4.34 -0.18 -4.68
C MET A 120 -4.36 0.66 -3.39
N ALA A 121 -3.99 1.94 -3.46
CA ALA A 121 -4.06 2.85 -2.33
C ALA A 121 -5.51 3.09 -1.86
N LEU A 122 -6.44 3.23 -2.80
CA LEU A 122 -7.86 3.40 -2.51
C LEU A 122 -8.46 2.15 -1.86
N ILE A 123 -8.14 0.95 -2.35
CA ILE A 123 -8.59 -0.32 -1.77
C ILE A 123 -8.06 -0.48 -0.34
N GLU A 124 -6.77 -0.23 -0.08
CA GLU A 124 -6.21 -0.28 1.27
C GLU A 124 -6.94 0.69 2.20
N ASN A 125 -7.25 1.89 1.70
CA ASN A 125 -8.00 2.87 2.47
C ASN A 125 -9.46 2.44 2.71
N ILE A 126 -10.11 1.67 1.84
CA ILE A 126 -11.48 1.16 2.08
C ILE A 126 -11.48 -0.04 3.04
N GLN A 127 -10.41 -0.85 3.05
CA GLN A 127 -10.29 -2.04 3.90
C GLN A 127 -10.01 -1.73 5.38
N ARG A 128 -10.06 -0.45 5.80
CA ARG A 128 -9.77 -0.10 7.19
C ARG A 128 -10.99 -0.38 8.06
N GLU A 129 -10.73 -0.75 9.31
CA GLU A 129 -11.78 -1.07 10.27
C GLU A 129 -12.52 0.16 10.81
N ASP A 130 -12.00 1.38 10.57
CA ASP A 130 -12.50 2.65 11.11
C ASP A 130 -13.34 3.51 10.14
N LEU A 131 -13.75 3.03 8.95
CA LEU A 131 -14.57 3.82 8.03
C LEU A 131 -16.04 3.89 8.45
N ASN A 132 -16.63 5.08 8.28
CA ASN A 132 -18.08 5.24 8.27
C ASN A 132 -18.67 4.69 6.95
N PRO A 133 -19.87 4.05 6.97
CA PRO A 133 -20.60 3.63 5.77
C PRO A 133 -20.62 4.63 4.60
N LEU A 134 -20.67 5.94 4.88
CA LEU A 134 -20.62 6.96 3.83
C LEU A 134 -19.25 7.04 3.14
N GLU A 135 -18.17 6.94 3.90
CA GLU A 135 -16.81 6.97 3.36
C GLU A 135 -16.49 5.68 2.58
N GLU A 136 -17.01 4.53 3.06
CA GLU A 136 -16.94 3.26 2.33
C GLU A 136 -17.65 3.38 0.97
N ALA A 137 -18.88 3.92 0.95
CA ALA A 137 -19.64 4.12 -0.28
C ALA A 137 -18.93 5.08 -1.26
N GLN A 138 -18.37 6.19 -0.77
CA GLN A 138 -17.58 7.12 -1.57
C GLN A 138 -16.32 6.45 -2.15
N GLY A 139 -15.64 5.62 -1.36
CA GLY A 139 -14.47 4.87 -1.84
C GLY A 139 -14.85 3.92 -2.98
N ILE A 140 -15.95 3.19 -2.86
CA ILE A 140 -16.46 2.29 -3.89
C ILE A 140 -16.91 3.07 -5.14
N GLU A 141 -17.59 4.20 -4.97
CA GLU A 141 -18.00 5.07 -6.09
C GLU A 141 -16.79 5.56 -6.88
N ARG A 142 -15.71 5.94 -6.21
CA ARG A 142 -14.46 6.36 -6.87
C ARG A 142 -13.81 5.22 -7.66
N LEU A 143 -13.83 3.99 -7.14
CA LEU A 143 -13.36 2.81 -7.90
C LEU A 143 -14.14 2.63 -9.21
N VAL A 144 -15.45 2.81 -9.19
CA VAL A 144 -16.30 2.64 -10.38
C VAL A 144 -16.18 3.83 -11.34
N SER A 145 -16.19 5.06 -10.83
CA SER A 145 -16.28 6.27 -11.64
C SER A 145 -14.93 6.73 -12.22
N GLU A 146 -13.88 6.78 -11.39
CA GLU A 146 -12.53 7.25 -11.75
C GLU A 146 -11.77 6.15 -12.51
N PHE A 147 -11.85 4.91 -12.03
CA PHE A 147 -11.05 3.80 -12.56
C PHE A 147 -11.83 2.82 -13.45
N LYS A 148 -13.12 3.10 -13.70
CA LYS A 148 -13.99 2.31 -14.58
C LYS A 148 -14.11 0.83 -14.19
N LEU A 149 -13.92 0.49 -12.91
CA LEU A 149 -14.19 -0.87 -12.43
C LEU A 149 -15.69 -1.15 -12.46
N THR A 150 -16.06 -2.40 -12.72
CA THR A 150 -17.44 -2.83 -12.49
C THR A 150 -17.72 -2.94 -10.98
N HIS A 151 -18.99 -2.90 -10.60
CA HIS A 151 -19.40 -3.09 -9.21
C HIS A 151 -18.93 -4.44 -8.64
N GLU A 152 -18.92 -5.49 -9.47
CA GLU A 152 -18.41 -6.81 -9.09
C GLU A 152 -16.90 -6.79 -8.82
N GLN A 153 -16.13 -6.13 -9.70
CA GLN A 153 -14.69 -5.96 -9.53
C GLN A 153 -14.35 -5.14 -8.27
N ALA A 154 -15.09 -4.06 -8.02
CA ALA A 154 -14.94 -3.24 -6.82
C ALA A 154 -15.26 -4.03 -5.54
N ALA A 155 -16.37 -4.79 -5.52
CA ALA A 155 -16.73 -5.62 -4.38
C ALA A 155 -15.68 -6.70 -4.07
N GLN A 156 -15.16 -7.35 -5.13
CA GLN A 156 -14.13 -8.38 -5.00
C GLN A 156 -12.81 -7.80 -4.48
N ALA A 157 -12.43 -6.61 -4.95
CA ALA A 157 -11.24 -5.88 -4.50
C ALA A 157 -11.32 -5.48 -3.02
N VAL A 158 -12.48 -5.05 -2.55
CA VAL A 158 -12.72 -4.67 -1.15
C VAL A 158 -12.86 -5.89 -0.23
N GLY A 159 -13.06 -7.09 -0.79
CA GLY A 159 -13.16 -8.34 -0.01
C GLY A 159 -14.51 -8.53 0.69
N ARG A 160 -15.52 -7.72 0.35
CA ARG A 160 -16.90 -7.90 0.79
C ARG A 160 -17.62 -8.79 -0.22
N SER A 161 -17.87 -10.03 0.16
CA SER A 161 -18.78 -10.92 -0.55
C SER A 161 -20.16 -10.27 -0.63
N ARG A 162 -20.76 -10.28 -1.82
CA ARG A 162 -22.14 -9.86 -2.15
C ARG A 162 -23.18 -10.08 -1.05
#